data_AF-A0A7Y8INN9-F1
#
_entry.id   AF-A0A7Y8INN9-F1
#
_cell.length_a   1.000
_cell.length_b   1.000
_cell.length_c   1.000
_cell.angle_alpha   90.00
_cell.angle_beta   90.00
_cell.angle_gamma   90.00
#
_symmetry.space_group_name_H-M   'P 1'
#
loop_
_entity.id
_entity.type
_entity.pdbx_description
1 polymer ?
#
loop_
_entity_poly.entity_id
_entity_poly.type
_entity_poly.pdbx_seq_one_letter_code
_entity_poly.pdbx_strand_id
1 'polypeptide(L)'
;MTEGRKVAKETFEEALAQLEEVVAKLEDENVGLEEAIKLFERGVKLARRCREQLSAVERRVEQLLAEAPEGGEPQTAPFVPEEG
;
A
#
# COMPACT_ATOMS: atom_id res chain seq x y z
N MET A 1 16.23 26.90 5.65
CA MET A 1 14.89 26.66 6.21
C MET A 1 14.73 25.16 6.27
N THR A 2 14.66 24.58 7.48
CA THR A 2 14.57 23.13 7.69
C THR A 2 13.13 22.70 7.48
N GLU A 3 12.79 22.21 6.29
CA GLU A 3 11.49 21.60 6.05
C GLU A 3 11.35 20.35 6.92
N GLY A 4 10.34 20.38 7.77
CA GLY A 4 10.01 19.28 8.66
C GLY A 4 9.73 18.03 7.85
N ARG A 5 10.60 17.04 7.99
CA ARG A 5 10.32 15.65 7.63
C ARG A 5 9.12 15.21 8.47
N LYS A 6 7.90 15.50 8.00
CA LYS A 6 6.73 14.70 8.36
C LYS A 6 7.20 13.27 8.21
N VAL A 7 7.10 12.48 9.27
CA VAL A 7 7.40 11.05 9.22
C VAL A 7 6.47 10.49 8.16
N ALA A 8 6.93 10.46 6.90
CA ALA A 8 6.14 10.05 5.77
C ALA A 8 5.83 8.60 6.04
N LYS A 9 4.53 8.29 6.12
CA LYS A 9 4.09 6.92 6.25
C LYS A 9 4.57 6.24 4.97
N GLU A 10 5.65 5.47 5.10
CA GLU A 10 6.24 4.67 4.02
C GLU A 10 5.12 4.02 3.21
N THR A 11 5.17 4.23 1.90
CA THR A 11 4.16 3.79 0.95
C THR A 11 4.15 2.27 0.83
N PHE A 12 3.12 1.70 0.20
CA PHE A 12 3.06 0.27 -0.08
C PHE A 12 4.25 -0.19 -0.94
N GLU A 13 4.56 0.55 -2.00
CA GLU A 13 5.66 0.22 -2.92
C GLU A 13 7.01 0.26 -2.22
N GLU A 14 7.27 1.25 -1.37
CA GLU A 14 8.50 1.32 -0.57
C GLU A 14 8.61 0.16 0.43
N ALA A 15 7.51 -0.20 1.10
CA ALA A 15 7.49 -1.32 2.05
C ALA A 15 7.70 -2.67 1.33
N LEU A 16 7.15 -2.83 0.12
CA LEU A 16 7.32 -4.00 -0.71
C LEU A 16 8.77 -4.12 -1.21
N ALA A 17 9.35 -3.04 -1.73
CA ALA A 17 10.74 -3.03 -2.18
C ALA A 17 11.72 -3.39 -1.04
N GLN A 18 11.50 -2.86 0.16
CA GLN A 18 12.29 -3.25 1.33
C GLN A 18 12.12 -4.71 1.72
N LEU A 19 10.93 -5.28 1.54
CA LEU A 19 10.68 -6.69 1.83
C LEU A 19 11.42 -7.58 0.83
N GLU A 20 11.41 -7.23 -0.46
CA GLU A 20 12.17 -7.91 -1.51
C GLU A 20 13.67 -7.87 -1.23
N GLU A 21 14.21 -6.71 -0.81
CA GLU A 21 15.61 -6.61 -0.39
C GLU A 21 15.95 -7.52 0.80
N VAL A 22 15.04 -7.64 1.77
CA VAL A 22 15.23 -8.52 2.94
C VAL A 22 15.23 -9.98 2.52
N VAL A 23 14.32 -10.37 1.63
CA VAL A 23 14.26 -11.75 1.09
C VAL A 23 15.54 -12.05 0.32
N ALA A 24 15.96 -11.17 -0.59
CA ALA A 24 17.19 -11.35 -1.36
C ALA A 24 18.43 -11.52 -0.46
N LYS A 25 18.50 -10.78 0.65
CA LYS A 25 19.58 -10.95 1.64
C LYS A 25 19.49 -12.26 2.41
N LEU A 26 18.29 -12.74 2.72
CA LEU A 26 18.09 -14.03 3.41
C LEU A 26 18.45 -15.23 2.51
N GLU A 27 18.41 -15.06 1.19
CA GLU A 27 18.82 -16.09 0.22
C GLU A 27 20.34 -16.16 0.04
N ASP A 28 21.08 -15.18 0.55
CA ASP A 28 22.55 -15.17 0.51
C ASP A 28 23.13 -16.24 1.45
N GLU A 29 23.92 -17.15 0.90
CA GLU A 29 24.57 -18.26 1.62
C GLU A 29 25.58 -17.80 2.69
N ASN A 30 26.00 -16.54 2.64
CA ASN A 30 26.96 -15.94 3.56
C ASN A 30 26.30 -15.16 4.71
N VAL A 31 24.96 -15.15 4.79
CA VAL A 31 24.24 -14.55 5.92
C VAL A 31 24.44 -15.39 7.20
N GLY A 32 25.05 -14.77 8.19
CA GLY A 32 25.21 -15.37 9.52
C GLY A 32 23.89 -15.49 10.27
N LEU A 33 23.78 -16.47 11.18
CA LEU A 33 22.56 -16.78 11.92
C LEU A 33 21.93 -15.57 12.62
N GLU A 34 22.74 -14.73 13.29
CA GLU A 34 22.22 -13.56 14.01
C GLU A 34 21.64 -12.51 13.06
N GLU A 35 22.27 -12.32 11.90
CA GLU A 35 21.78 -11.42 10.86
C GLU A 35 20.53 -11.98 10.19
N ALA A 36 20.47 -13.30 9.96
CA ALA A 36 19.29 -13.98 9.44
C ALA A 36 18.07 -13.75 10.34
N ILE A 37 18.23 -13.82 11.66
CA ILE A 37 17.15 -13.56 12.62
C ILE A 37 16.67 -12.10 12.51
N LYS A 38 17.60 -11.13 12.46
CA LYS A 38 17.26 -9.71 12.31
C LYS A 38 16.53 -9.42 11.00
N LEU A 39 17.01 -9.99 9.90
CA LEU A 39 16.39 -9.89 8.59
C LEU A 39 15.00 -10.52 8.59
N PHE A 40 14.84 -11.70 9.19
CA PHE A 40 13.54 -12.36 9.31
C PHE A 40 12.53 -11.52 10.10
N GLU A 41 12.92 -11.00 11.28
CA GLU A 41 12.06 -10.11 12.06
C GLU A 41 11.65 -8.86 11.28
N ARG A 42 12.58 -8.26 10.54
CA ARG A 42 12.31 -7.12 9.66
C ARG A 42 11.34 -7.49 8.55
N GLY A 43 11.55 -8.63 7.89
CA GLY A 43 10.69 -9.16 6.84
C GLY A 43 9.26 -9.39 7.32
N VAL A 44 9.09 -9.99 8.51
CA VAL A 44 7.76 -10.19 9.12
C VAL A 44 7.05 -8.85 9.39
N LYS A 45 7.78 -7.84 9.87
CA LYS A 45 7.22 -6.49 10.10
C LYS A 45 6.77 -5.84 8.78
N LEU A 46 7.60 -5.90 7.74
CA LEU A 46 7.29 -5.36 6.42
C LEU A 46 6.09 -6.07 5.78
N ALA A 47 6.07 -7.40 5.82
CA ALA A 47 4.96 -8.20 5.29
C ALA A 47 3.62 -7.88 5.99
N ARG A 48 3.62 -7.73 7.32
CA ARG A 48 2.43 -7.30 8.08
C ARG A 48 1.95 -5.92 7.62
N ARG A 49 2.88 -4.98 7.45
CA ARG A 49 2.57 -3.63 7.00
C ARG A 49 1.98 -3.60 5.59
N CYS A 50 2.53 -4.38 4.65
CA CYS A 50 1.97 -4.52 3.30
C CYS A 50 0.54 -5.07 3.36
N ARG A 51 0.30 -6.09 4.18
CA ARG A 51 -1.04 -6.66 4.38
C ARG A 51 -2.03 -5.66 4.96
N GLU A 52 -1.63 -4.90 5.98
CA GLU A 52 -2.49 -3.86 6.58
C GLU A 52 -2.89 -2.77 5.58
N GLN A 53 -1.95 -2.36 4.71
CA GLN A 53 -2.23 -1.39 3.65
C GLN A 53 -3.21 -1.95 2.62
N LEU A 54 -3.00 -3.19 2.16
CA LEU A 54 -3.93 -3.85 1.23
C LEU A 54 -5.31 -4.01 1.83
N SER A 55 -5.42 -4.49 3.07
CA SER A 55 -6.72 -4.64 3.75
C SER A 55 -7.44 -3.30 3.95
N ALA A 56 -6.72 -2.19 4.13
CA ALA A 56 -7.34 -0.88 4.19
C ALA A 56 -7.92 -0.44 2.83
N VAL A 57 -7.22 -0.75 1.73
CA VAL A 57 -7.70 -0.49 0.37
C VAL A 57 -8.88 -1.38 0.02
N GLU A 58 -8.81 -2.68 0.31
CA GLU A 58 -9.90 -3.65 0.10
C GLU A 58 -11.19 -3.18 0.77
N ARG A 59 -11.14 -2.82 2.06
CA ARG A 59 -12.30 -2.28 2.79
C ARG A 59 -12.87 -1.02 2.16
N ARG A 60 -12.01 -0.14 1.63
CA ARG A 60 -12.47 1.08 0.96
C ARG A 60 -13.15 0.76 -0.36
N VAL A 61 -12.65 -0.21 -1.11
CA VAL A 61 -13.29 -0.69 -2.35
C VAL A 61 -14.64 -1.32 -2.04
N GLU A 62 -14.73 -2.18 -1.02
CA GLU A 62 -15.98 -2.78 -0.57
C GLU A 62 -17.02 -1.73 -0.19
N GLN A 63 -16.64 -0.67 0.54
CA GLN A 63 -17.53 0.45 0.87
C GLN A 63 -18.04 1.16 -0.38
N LEU A 64 -17.16 1.48 -1.33
CA LEU A 64 -17.54 2.15 -2.58
C LEU A 64 -18.48 1.29 -3.43
N LEU A 65 -18.30 -0.03 -3.44
CA LEU A 65 -19.20 -0.96 -4.13
C LEU A 65 -20.55 -1.09 -3.41
N ALA A 66 -20.58 -1.05 -2.07
CA ALA A 66 -21.81 -1.08 -1.29
C ALA A 66 -22.61 0.24 -1.37
N GLU A 67 -21.92 1.36 -1.58
CA GLU A 67 -22.52 2.68 -1.82
C GLU A 67 -22.97 2.86 -3.28
N ALA A 68 -22.50 2.02 -4.20
CA ALA A 68 -22.96 2.03 -5.58
C ALA A 68 -24.42 1.51 -5.63
N PRO A 69 -25.37 2.29 -6.18
CA PRO A 69 -26.76 1.84 -6.26
C PRO A 69 -26.86 0.60 -7.15
N GLU A 70 -27.44 -0.48 -6.63
CA GLU A 70 -27.84 -1.63 -7.45
C GLU A 70 -28.84 -1.16 -8.52
N GLY A 71 -28.38 -1.02 -9.77
CA GLY A 71 -29.23 -0.76 -10.93
C GLY A 71 -29.42 0.70 -11.35
N GLY A 72 -28.53 1.64 -10.98
CA GLY A 72 -28.56 3.00 -11.52
C GLY A 72 -27.79 3.11 -12.84
N GLU A 73 -28.47 3.17 -13.99
CA GLU A 73 -27.83 3.58 -15.24
C GLU A 73 -27.11 4.93 -15.02
N PRO A 74 -25.84 5.09 -15.42
CA PRO A 74 -25.18 6.38 -15.33
C PRO A 74 -25.95 7.37 -16.19
N GLN A 75 -26.73 8.24 -15.54
CA GLN A 75 -27.41 9.33 -16.23
C GLN A 75 -26.36 10.34 -16.65
N THR A 76 -25.90 10.20 -17.89
CA THR A 76 -25.21 11.26 -18.59
C THR A 76 -26.26 12.32 -18.93
N ALA A 77 -26.34 13.35 -18.10
CA ALA A 77 -27.05 14.55 -18.51
C ALA A 77 -26.27 15.19 -19.67
N PRO A 78 -26.91 15.54 -20.79
CA PRO A 78 -26.24 16.31 -21.83
C PRO A 78 -25.76 17.63 -21.22
N PHE A 79 -24.46 17.89 -21.36
CA PHE A 79 -23.88 19.17 -21.00
C PHE A 79 -24.50 20.25 -21.89
N VAL A 80 -25.38 21.06 -21.33
CA VAL A 80 -25.89 22.27 -21.98
C VAL A 80 -24.95 23.40 -21.55
N PRO A 81 -24.06 23.89 -22.42
CA PRO A 81 -23.33 25.11 -22.11
C PRO A 81 -24.34 26.25 -21.96
N GLU A 82 -24.34 26.95 -20.81
CA GLU A 82 -25.04 28.23 -20.71
C GLU A 82 -24.39 29.21 -21.69
N GLU A 83 -25.11 29.55 -22.75
CA GLU A 83 -24.75 30.64 -23.64
C GLU A 83 -25.24 31.97 -23.05
N GLY A 84 -24.30 32.89 -22.80
CA GLY A 84 -24.56 34.35 -22.79
C GLY A 84 -24.64 35.03 -21.44
#